data_AF-A0A914NKC9-F1
#
_entry.id   AF-A0A914NKC9-F1
#
_cell.length_a   1.000
_cell.length_b   1.000
_cell.length_c   1.000
_cell.angle_alpha   90.00
_cell.angle_beta   90.00
_cell.angle_gamma   90.00
#
_symmetry.space_group_name_H-M   'P 1'
#
loop_
_entity.id
_entity.type
_entity.pdbx_description
1 polymer ?
#
loop_
_entity_poly.entity_id
_entity_poly.type
_entity_poly.pdbx_seq_one_letter_code
_entity_poly.pdbx_strand_id
1 'polypeptide(L)'
;QKFCNTKEIGMKHCWTTNSSTCSTGYYENCFTERIETNELNKGCGNCTSPTCKTCTEHRCNDGNKFPYYCLNSGGTSLLECPSPNCYIDKKFNAGCGTCEQNKIKESCVDCSEFKCNSKNKLEETVFCYEREENGQEKEGSRVCSKKKCFISADTTKGESDGDLKKYTRQGCGKCPSPAIPCQSCNSSLCNTETLFKSSHYCWAEDNKTIPCKISEYGNACYYAVINDSKVEQGCGNKTSWTESNVLAAKCQNKYLCNDKISFNESLFCLNKEKDELVISKRSLKQCDTECFFHRLSDGRMEQGCGKCTDQDCRNCKQNFCNHRTIGVKHCWATNGSICSTGYYENCFTERTETNKLKKGCGNCTSSACKTCTGHRCNEGNNFPYYCFDSDGQSLLECPNPDCYIDKDLNAGCGTCERNKIKKSCVDCSDFKCNSRNKLKENIFCYEREYNGKEIEGSRPCVEKTCFISKDLVKGKIFCLVNYPLQREI
;
A
#
# COMPACT_ATOMS: atom_id res chain seq x y z
N GLN A 1 -33.52 -39.16 -112.42
CA GLN A 1 -33.19 -38.21 -111.33
C GLN A 1 -32.24 -38.91 -110.37
N LYS A 2 -31.02 -38.38 -110.20
CA LYS A 2 -30.03 -38.92 -109.27
C LYS A 2 -30.38 -38.48 -107.83
N PHE A 3 -30.31 -39.40 -106.88
CA PHE A 3 -30.40 -39.12 -105.46
C PHE A 3 -29.21 -38.26 -105.00
N CYS A 4 -29.50 -37.14 -104.34
CA CYS A 4 -28.56 -36.44 -103.47
C CYS A 4 -29.22 -36.32 -102.09
N ASN A 5 -29.07 -37.35 -101.25
CA ASN A 5 -29.17 -37.20 -99.81
C ASN A 5 -27.86 -36.57 -99.33
N THR A 6 -27.71 -35.25 -99.46
CA THR A 6 -26.74 -34.54 -98.64
C THR A 6 -27.30 -34.56 -97.23
N LYS A 7 -26.68 -35.38 -96.38
CA LYS A 7 -26.89 -35.44 -94.94
C LYS A 7 -26.72 -34.02 -94.41
N GLU A 8 -27.81 -33.27 -94.23
CA GLU A 8 -27.76 -31.97 -93.56
C GLU A 8 -27.10 -32.22 -92.20
N ILE A 9 -25.92 -31.62 -92.02
CA ILE A 9 -25.18 -31.67 -90.77
C ILE A 9 -25.97 -30.76 -89.81
N GLY A 10 -26.98 -31.33 -89.15
CA GLY A 10 -27.86 -30.59 -88.26
C GLY A 10 -27.08 -29.87 -87.17
N MET A 11 -27.45 -28.64 -86.83
CA MET A 11 -26.88 -27.96 -85.67
C MET A 11 -27.48 -28.52 -84.38
N LYS A 12 -26.65 -28.65 -83.35
CA LYS A 12 -27.05 -29.03 -82.00
C LYS A 12 -27.03 -27.81 -81.09
N HIS A 13 -27.97 -27.74 -80.15
CA HIS A 13 -27.98 -26.67 -79.15
C HIS A 13 -27.51 -27.19 -77.79
N CYS A 14 -26.69 -26.40 -77.11
CA CYS A 14 -26.26 -26.62 -75.74
C CYS A 14 -26.75 -25.49 -74.85
N TRP A 15 -27.02 -25.76 -73.57
CA TRP A 15 -27.28 -24.72 -72.58
C TRP A 15 -26.03 -23.89 -72.32
N THR A 16 -26.23 -22.61 -72.02
CA THR A 16 -25.17 -21.72 -71.53
C THR A 16 -25.51 -21.24 -70.11
N THR A 17 -24.52 -20.68 -69.42
CA THR A 17 -24.64 -20.20 -68.03
C THR A 17 -25.77 -19.19 -67.83
N ASN A 18 -26.05 -18.34 -68.83
CA ASN A 18 -27.10 -17.31 -68.77
C ASN A 18 -28.49 -17.83 -69.20
N SER A 19 -28.73 -19.14 -69.17
CA SER A 19 -29.97 -19.79 -69.61
C SER A 19 -30.35 -19.58 -71.08
N SER A 20 -29.44 -19.02 -71.88
CA SER A 20 -29.53 -19.02 -73.34
C SER A 20 -28.91 -20.30 -73.93
N THR A 21 -29.00 -20.48 -75.25
CA THR A 21 -28.41 -21.63 -75.94
C THR A 21 -27.31 -21.18 -76.90
N CYS A 22 -26.24 -21.96 -77.01
CA CYS A 22 -25.27 -21.85 -78.11
C CYS A 22 -25.52 -22.97 -79.13
N SER A 23 -25.14 -22.75 -80.39
CA SER A 23 -25.24 -23.73 -81.47
C SER A 23 -23.86 -24.26 -81.84
N THR A 24 -23.75 -25.56 -82.03
CA THR A 24 -22.49 -26.28 -82.31
C THR A 24 -22.77 -27.34 -83.38
N GLY A 25 -21.74 -27.82 -84.09
CA GLY A 25 -21.90 -28.89 -85.08
C GLY A 25 -22.48 -30.16 -84.46
N TYR A 26 -23.19 -30.99 -85.23
CA TYR A 26 -23.85 -32.20 -84.72
C TYR A 26 -22.93 -33.13 -83.90
N TYR A 27 -21.65 -33.20 -84.28
CA TYR A 27 -20.62 -34.04 -83.66
C TYR A 27 -19.80 -33.31 -82.58
N GLU A 28 -20.03 -32.01 -82.37
CA GLU A 28 -19.34 -31.24 -81.33
C GLU A 28 -20.02 -31.45 -79.98
N ASN A 29 -19.28 -31.27 -78.89
CA ASN A 29 -19.77 -31.54 -77.54
C ASN A 29 -20.51 -30.33 -76.93
N CYS A 30 -21.44 -30.62 -76.03
CA CYS A 30 -21.88 -29.67 -75.02
C CYS A 30 -21.09 -29.95 -73.74
N PHE A 31 -20.78 -28.92 -72.94
CA PHE A 31 -20.07 -29.09 -71.67
C PHE A 31 -20.84 -28.48 -70.49
N THR A 32 -20.64 -29.08 -69.33
CA THR A 32 -20.96 -28.49 -68.01
C THR A 32 -19.74 -28.65 -67.12
N GLU A 33 -19.39 -27.62 -66.36
CA GLU A 33 -18.32 -27.66 -65.37
C GLU A 33 -18.70 -26.91 -64.10
N ARG A 34 -18.06 -27.25 -62.98
CA ARG A 34 -18.11 -26.45 -61.74
C ARG A 34 -16.88 -25.55 -61.67
N ILE A 35 -17.12 -24.26 -61.45
CA ILE A 35 -16.07 -23.26 -61.21
C ILE A 35 -15.79 -23.12 -59.71
N GLU A 36 -14.84 -22.25 -59.34
CA GLU A 36 -14.37 -22.10 -57.95
C GLU A 36 -15.47 -21.72 -56.94
N THR A 37 -16.52 -21.03 -57.38
CA THR A 37 -17.70 -20.71 -56.54
C THR A 37 -18.65 -21.90 -56.36
N ASN A 38 -18.30 -23.08 -56.89
CA ASN A 38 -19.21 -24.21 -57.11
C ASN A 38 -20.42 -23.87 -58.00
N GLU A 39 -20.41 -22.76 -58.74
CA GLU A 39 -21.44 -22.46 -59.74
C GLU A 39 -21.23 -23.30 -61.01
N LEU A 40 -22.31 -23.48 -61.79
CA LEU A 40 -22.25 -24.23 -63.04
C LEU A 40 -21.89 -23.30 -64.20
N ASN A 41 -20.78 -23.57 -64.87
CA ASN A 41 -20.47 -23.00 -66.17
C ASN A 41 -20.87 -23.99 -67.27
N LYS A 42 -21.58 -23.51 -68.30
CA LYS A 42 -22.15 -24.35 -69.37
C LYS A 42 -21.87 -23.71 -70.73
N GLY A 43 -21.65 -24.54 -71.74
CA GLY A 43 -21.51 -24.04 -73.11
C GLY A 43 -21.32 -25.13 -74.16
N CYS A 44 -20.87 -24.68 -75.33
CA CYS A 44 -20.53 -25.50 -76.49
C CYS A 44 -19.02 -25.74 -76.50
N GLY A 45 -18.61 -26.93 -76.93
CA GLY A 45 -17.20 -27.33 -77.03
C GLY A 45 -16.81 -28.45 -76.07
N ASN A 46 -15.50 -28.63 -75.93
CA ASN A 46 -14.90 -29.69 -75.14
C ASN A 46 -14.49 -29.20 -73.75
N CYS A 47 -14.39 -30.14 -72.83
CA CYS A 47 -13.88 -29.88 -71.49
C CYS A 47 -12.39 -29.58 -71.50
N THR A 48 -12.02 -28.55 -70.74
CA THR A 48 -10.62 -28.15 -70.50
C THR A 48 -10.18 -28.41 -69.06
N SER A 49 -11.11 -28.79 -68.18
CA SER A 49 -10.89 -28.98 -66.75
C SER A 49 -11.34 -30.37 -66.29
N PRO A 50 -10.75 -30.93 -65.21
CA PRO A 50 -11.14 -32.22 -64.64
C PRO A 50 -12.52 -32.19 -63.94
N THR A 51 -13.10 -31.00 -63.76
CA THR A 51 -14.44 -30.78 -63.16
C THR A 51 -15.50 -30.56 -64.23
N CYS A 52 -15.14 -30.77 -65.49
CA CYS A 52 -16.00 -30.63 -66.65
C CYS A 52 -16.39 -32.00 -67.18
N LYS A 53 -17.67 -32.16 -67.56
CA LYS A 53 -18.15 -33.32 -68.32
C LYS A 53 -18.73 -32.85 -69.64
N THR A 54 -18.41 -33.57 -70.71
CA THR A 54 -18.99 -33.36 -72.04
C THR A 54 -20.15 -34.33 -72.28
N CYS A 55 -21.05 -33.95 -73.18
CA CYS A 55 -22.11 -34.80 -73.67
C CYS A 55 -22.46 -34.47 -75.13
N THR A 56 -22.93 -35.47 -75.87
CA THR A 56 -23.14 -35.38 -77.32
C THR A 56 -24.59 -35.12 -77.73
N GLU A 57 -25.55 -35.26 -76.81
CA GLU A 57 -26.98 -35.07 -77.09
C GLU A 57 -27.43 -33.59 -77.04
N HIS A 58 -28.59 -33.28 -77.62
CA HIS A 58 -29.13 -31.92 -77.63
C HIS A 58 -29.52 -31.49 -76.20
N ARG A 59 -29.02 -30.33 -75.74
CA ARG A 59 -29.30 -29.76 -74.40
C ARG A 59 -28.99 -30.70 -73.22
N CYS A 60 -28.06 -31.63 -73.42
CA CYS A 60 -27.67 -32.62 -72.40
C CYS A 60 -26.91 -32.04 -71.20
N ASN A 61 -26.41 -30.81 -71.31
CA ASN A 61 -25.58 -30.13 -70.33
C ASN A 61 -26.42 -29.27 -69.35
N ASP A 62 -27.59 -29.79 -68.93
CA ASP A 62 -28.56 -29.06 -68.10
C ASP A 62 -28.09 -28.80 -66.66
N GLY A 63 -27.12 -29.58 -66.17
CA GLY A 63 -26.53 -29.46 -64.86
C GLY A 63 -27.32 -30.07 -63.69
N ASN A 64 -28.50 -30.67 -63.93
CA ASN A 64 -29.42 -31.12 -62.88
C ASN A 64 -28.88 -32.30 -62.05
N LYS A 65 -27.92 -33.06 -62.58
CA LYS A 65 -27.24 -34.18 -61.90
C LYS A 65 -25.73 -33.97 -61.81
N PHE A 66 -25.28 -32.72 -61.88
CA PHE A 66 -23.85 -32.41 -61.92
C PHE A 66 -23.26 -32.39 -60.51
N PRO A 67 -22.21 -33.19 -60.23
CA PRO A 67 -21.65 -33.32 -58.89
C PRO A 67 -21.08 -32.00 -58.38
N TYR A 68 -20.97 -31.90 -57.06
CA TYR A 68 -20.13 -30.92 -56.39
C TYR A 68 -18.74 -31.51 -56.18
N TYR A 69 -17.76 -30.65 -55.88
CA TYR A 69 -16.37 -31.08 -55.79
C TYR A 69 -15.74 -30.61 -54.49
N CYS A 70 -15.44 -31.59 -53.64
CA CYS A 70 -14.66 -31.41 -52.42
C CYS A 70 -13.25 -31.99 -52.62
N LEU A 71 -12.35 -31.75 -51.68
CA LEU A 71 -11.11 -32.50 -51.56
C LEU A 71 -11.35 -33.83 -50.86
N ASN A 72 -10.58 -34.86 -51.25
CA ASN A 72 -10.59 -36.19 -50.64
C ASN A 72 -9.86 -36.24 -49.29
N SER A 73 -9.80 -37.42 -48.67
CA SER A 73 -9.22 -37.70 -47.34
C SER A 73 -7.74 -37.29 -47.13
N GLY A 74 -7.06 -36.76 -48.15
CA GLY A 74 -5.70 -36.22 -48.05
C GLY A 74 -5.55 -34.77 -48.50
N GLY A 75 -6.64 -34.10 -48.88
CA GLY A 75 -6.58 -32.73 -49.39
C GLY A 75 -5.93 -32.59 -50.77
N THR A 76 -5.67 -33.70 -51.47
CA THR A 76 -4.79 -33.73 -52.66
C THR A 76 -5.54 -33.95 -53.97
N SER A 77 -6.66 -34.67 -53.95
CA SER A 77 -7.45 -34.92 -55.16
C SER A 77 -8.92 -34.56 -55.00
N LEU A 78 -9.57 -34.40 -56.14
CA LEU A 78 -10.98 -34.08 -56.26
C LEU A 78 -11.87 -35.29 -55.91
N LEU A 79 -12.92 -35.03 -55.14
CA LEU A 79 -13.97 -35.98 -54.77
C LEU A 79 -15.31 -35.47 -55.31
N GLU A 80 -16.00 -36.28 -56.11
CA GLU A 80 -17.37 -35.99 -56.58
C GLU A 80 -18.37 -36.19 -55.43
N CYS A 81 -19.15 -35.16 -55.12
CA CYS A 81 -20.07 -35.11 -54.00
C CYS A 81 -21.51 -34.88 -54.46
N PRO A 82 -22.50 -35.53 -53.80
CA PRO A 82 -23.92 -35.34 -54.11
C PRO A 82 -24.48 -34.00 -53.58
N SER A 83 -23.77 -33.34 -52.66
CA SER A 83 -24.18 -32.08 -52.02
C SER A 83 -23.02 -31.07 -52.02
N PRO A 84 -23.31 -29.75 -51.96
CA PRO A 84 -22.27 -28.72 -51.97
C PRO A 84 -21.39 -28.72 -50.71
N ASN A 85 -21.87 -29.29 -49.61
CA ASN A 85 -21.17 -29.27 -48.34
C ASN A 85 -19.95 -30.20 -48.39
N CYS A 86 -18.83 -29.67 -47.92
CA CYS A 86 -17.58 -30.36 -47.68
C CYS A 86 -17.19 -30.18 -46.21
N TYR A 87 -16.41 -31.13 -45.68
CA TYR A 87 -15.79 -30.99 -44.37
C TYR A 87 -14.29 -31.29 -44.42
N ILE A 88 -13.56 -30.74 -43.46
CA ILE A 88 -12.20 -31.16 -43.09
C ILE A 88 -12.08 -31.22 -41.57
N ASP A 89 -11.51 -32.31 -41.06
CA ASP A 89 -11.24 -32.50 -39.64
C ASP A 89 -9.77 -32.24 -39.27
N LYS A 90 -9.48 -32.25 -37.97
CA LYS A 90 -8.13 -32.03 -37.43
C LYS A 90 -7.07 -33.05 -37.86
N LYS A 91 -7.50 -34.26 -38.25
CA LYS A 91 -6.63 -35.29 -38.80
C LYS A 91 -6.42 -35.13 -40.31
N PHE A 92 -6.92 -34.04 -40.89
CA PHE A 92 -6.92 -33.74 -42.31
C PHE A 92 -7.75 -34.74 -43.14
N ASN A 93 -8.68 -35.48 -42.50
CA ASN A 93 -9.66 -36.22 -43.27
C ASN A 93 -10.67 -35.20 -43.81
N ALA A 94 -10.80 -35.18 -45.13
CA ALA A 94 -11.71 -34.30 -45.84
C ALA A 94 -12.65 -35.12 -46.73
N GLY A 95 -13.88 -34.63 -46.90
CA GLY A 95 -14.86 -35.35 -47.71
C GLY A 95 -16.16 -34.58 -47.92
N CYS A 96 -17.15 -35.29 -48.44
CA CYS A 96 -18.49 -34.75 -48.69
C CYS A 96 -19.34 -34.68 -47.41
N GLY A 97 -20.28 -33.74 -47.38
CA GLY A 97 -21.21 -33.52 -46.27
C GLY A 97 -20.66 -32.58 -45.21
N THR A 98 -21.36 -32.50 -44.07
CA THR A 98 -20.94 -31.68 -42.93
C THR A 98 -20.29 -32.53 -41.84
N CYS A 99 -19.55 -31.87 -40.95
CA CYS A 99 -19.00 -32.43 -39.73
C CYS A 99 -20.06 -33.08 -38.84
N GLU A 100 -21.28 -32.55 -38.85
CA GLU A 100 -22.42 -33.10 -38.09
C GLU A 100 -22.97 -34.36 -38.74
N GLN A 101 -23.20 -34.33 -40.05
CA GLN A 101 -23.65 -35.50 -40.83
C GLN A 101 -22.69 -36.68 -40.66
N ASN A 102 -21.38 -36.39 -40.66
CA ASN A 102 -20.33 -37.38 -40.51
C ASN A 102 -19.99 -37.73 -39.04
N LYS A 103 -20.72 -37.16 -38.05
CA LYS A 103 -20.53 -37.40 -36.61
C LYS A 103 -19.09 -37.20 -36.13
N ILE A 104 -18.39 -36.23 -36.70
CA ILE A 104 -17.00 -35.91 -36.37
C ILE A 104 -16.96 -35.26 -34.98
N LYS A 105 -16.26 -35.91 -34.05
CA LYS A 105 -16.13 -35.50 -32.64
C LYS A 105 -14.93 -34.59 -32.37
N GLU A 106 -13.96 -34.55 -33.26
CA GLU A 106 -12.81 -33.65 -33.18
C GLU A 106 -13.09 -32.32 -33.89
N SER A 107 -12.15 -31.36 -33.79
CA SER A 107 -12.26 -30.08 -34.47
C SER A 107 -12.46 -30.28 -35.97
N CYS A 108 -13.53 -29.69 -36.49
CA CYS A 108 -13.97 -29.89 -37.85
C CYS A 108 -14.59 -28.59 -38.40
N VAL A 109 -14.34 -28.33 -39.68
CA VAL A 109 -14.83 -27.16 -40.40
C VAL A 109 -15.76 -27.59 -41.52
N ASP A 110 -16.94 -26.98 -41.56
CA ASP A 110 -17.88 -27.07 -42.68
C ASP A 110 -17.60 -25.96 -43.70
N CYS A 111 -17.74 -26.28 -44.98
CA CYS A 111 -17.68 -25.30 -46.05
C CYS A 111 -18.46 -25.77 -47.29
N SER A 112 -18.77 -24.87 -48.22
CA SER A 112 -19.63 -25.16 -49.38
C SER A 112 -19.05 -24.76 -50.74
N GLU A 113 -17.85 -24.18 -50.74
CA GLU A 113 -17.15 -23.71 -51.94
C GLU A 113 -16.33 -24.83 -52.59
N PHE A 114 -15.88 -24.63 -53.83
CA PHE A 114 -15.07 -25.61 -54.54
C PHE A 114 -13.75 -25.87 -53.81
N LYS A 115 -13.44 -27.13 -53.50
CA LYS A 115 -12.19 -27.52 -52.79
C LYS A 115 -11.95 -26.74 -51.47
N CYS A 116 -13.02 -26.28 -50.83
CA CYS A 116 -12.93 -25.39 -49.66
C CYS A 116 -12.39 -26.08 -48.41
N ASN A 117 -12.49 -27.40 -48.35
CA ASN A 117 -12.07 -28.25 -47.24
C ASN A 117 -10.57 -28.52 -47.30
N SER A 118 -9.79 -27.45 -47.43
CA SER A 118 -8.33 -27.46 -47.48
C SER A 118 -7.72 -27.36 -46.08
N LYS A 119 -6.46 -27.77 -45.96
CA LYS A 119 -5.69 -27.66 -44.71
C LYS A 119 -5.62 -26.21 -44.20
N ASN A 120 -5.42 -25.24 -45.09
CA ASN A 120 -5.36 -23.82 -44.73
C ASN A 120 -6.66 -23.35 -44.06
N LYS A 121 -7.83 -23.83 -44.52
CA LYS A 121 -9.13 -23.48 -43.93
C LYS A 121 -9.21 -23.89 -42.45
N LEU A 122 -8.67 -25.07 -42.12
CA LEU A 122 -8.60 -25.55 -40.75
C LEU A 122 -7.65 -24.68 -39.90
N GLU A 123 -6.47 -24.34 -40.43
CA GLU A 123 -5.45 -23.54 -39.72
C GLU A 123 -5.87 -22.08 -39.48
N GLU A 124 -6.64 -21.48 -40.38
CA GLU A 124 -7.21 -20.13 -40.23
C GLU A 124 -8.41 -20.07 -39.27
N THR A 125 -8.90 -21.23 -38.86
CA THR A 125 -10.09 -21.36 -38.03
C THR A 125 -9.74 -21.45 -36.55
N VAL A 126 -10.47 -20.68 -35.73
CA VAL A 126 -10.28 -20.70 -34.27
C VAL A 126 -11.18 -21.77 -33.66
N PHE A 127 -10.56 -22.73 -32.99
CA PHE A 127 -11.23 -23.66 -32.07
C PHE A 127 -10.90 -23.24 -30.63
N CYS A 128 -11.78 -23.58 -29.69
CA CYS A 128 -11.55 -23.30 -28.27
C CYS A 128 -11.58 -24.61 -27.51
N TYR A 129 -10.85 -24.68 -26.40
CA TYR A 129 -11.15 -25.69 -25.40
C TYR A 129 -12.54 -25.42 -24.80
N GLU A 130 -13.26 -26.49 -24.52
CA GLU A 130 -14.57 -26.49 -23.89
C GLU A 130 -14.48 -27.27 -22.59
N ARG A 131 -15.02 -26.67 -21.53
CA ARG A 131 -15.16 -27.31 -20.21
C ARG A 131 -16.36 -26.68 -19.53
N GLU A 132 -17.27 -27.54 -19.07
CA GLU A 132 -18.28 -27.19 -18.09
C GLU A 132 -17.75 -27.40 -16.67
N GLU A 133 -18.38 -26.79 -15.68
CA GLU A 133 -18.03 -27.03 -14.27
C GLU A 133 -18.03 -28.53 -13.93
N ASN A 134 -16.99 -28.96 -13.20
CA ASN A 134 -16.68 -30.36 -12.88
C ASN A 134 -16.41 -31.26 -14.11
N GLY A 135 -16.36 -30.69 -15.31
CA GLY A 135 -16.10 -31.40 -16.55
C GLY A 135 -14.60 -31.58 -16.83
N GLN A 136 -14.31 -32.49 -17.76
CA GLN A 136 -12.97 -32.59 -18.34
C GLN A 136 -12.80 -31.54 -19.44
N GLU A 137 -11.57 -31.03 -19.57
CA GLU A 137 -11.23 -30.16 -20.70
C GLU A 137 -11.23 -31.02 -21.95
N LYS A 138 -11.93 -30.56 -22.98
CA LYS A 138 -11.94 -31.20 -24.30
C LYS A 138 -11.76 -30.13 -25.36
N GLU A 139 -11.16 -30.51 -26.46
CA GLU A 139 -11.12 -29.67 -27.65
C GLU A 139 -12.52 -29.52 -28.26
N GLY A 140 -12.93 -28.28 -28.53
CA GLY A 140 -14.19 -27.99 -29.20
C GLY A 140 -14.21 -28.56 -30.62
N SER A 141 -15.27 -29.30 -30.94
CA SER A 141 -15.43 -29.94 -32.26
C SER A 141 -15.90 -28.99 -33.36
N ARG A 142 -16.20 -27.74 -33.01
CA ARG A 142 -16.81 -26.75 -33.89
C ARG A 142 -16.07 -25.43 -33.86
N VAL A 143 -16.18 -24.73 -34.99
CA VAL A 143 -15.58 -23.42 -35.21
C VAL A 143 -16.12 -22.40 -34.22
N CYS A 144 -15.22 -21.65 -33.58
CA CYS A 144 -15.61 -20.49 -32.80
C CYS A 144 -15.90 -19.30 -33.71
N SER A 145 -17.17 -19.10 -34.06
CA SER A 145 -17.60 -18.00 -34.94
C SER A 145 -17.22 -16.61 -34.43
N LYS A 146 -17.05 -16.46 -33.11
CA LYS A 146 -16.62 -15.20 -32.47
C LYS A 146 -15.11 -14.97 -32.54
N LYS A 147 -14.33 -15.93 -33.04
CA LYS A 147 -12.85 -15.91 -33.12
C LYS A 147 -12.16 -15.52 -31.81
N LYS A 148 -12.79 -15.89 -30.69
CA LYS A 148 -12.37 -15.51 -29.34
C LYS A 148 -12.73 -16.63 -28.39
N CYS A 149 -11.75 -17.12 -27.64
CA CYS A 149 -11.94 -18.13 -26.61
C CYS A 149 -11.85 -17.50 -25.23
N PHE A 150 -12.48 -18.11 -24.23
CA PHE A 150 -12.37 -17.68 -22.84
C PHE A 150 -12.04 -18.85 -21.92
N ILE A 151 -11.40 -18.52 -20.81
CA ILE A 151 -11.27 -19.38 -19.63
C ILE A 151 -11.62 -18.55 -18.40
N SER A 152 -12.50 -19.07 -17.56
CA SER A 152 -12.93 -18.44 -16.31
C SER A 152 -12.90 -19.44 -15.17
N ALA A 153 -12.56 -19.00 -13.97
CA ALA A 153 -12.61 -19.84 -12.79
C ALA A 153 -13.18 -19.08 -11.58
N ASP A 154 -14.11 -19.70 -10.86
CA ASP A 154 -14.66 -19.13 -9.63
C ASP A 154 -13.72 -19.41 -8.46
N THR A 155 -12.82 -18.45 -8.21
CA THR A 155 -11.80 -18.53 -7.16
C THR A 155 -12.37 -18.35 -5.75
N THR A 156 -13.65 -17.99 -5.61
CA THR A 156 -14.30 -17.89 -4.28
C THR A 156 -14.76 -19.25 -3.76
N LYS A 157 -14.96 -20.23 -4.65
CA LYS A 157 -15.42 -21.58 -4.32
C LYS A 157 -14.30 -22.61 -4.18
N GLY A 158 -13.08 -22.28 -4.61
CA GLY A 158 -11.92 -23.17 -4.55
C GLY A 158 -10.72 -22.46 -3.93
N GLU A 159 -10.29 -22.90 -2.75
CA GLU A 159 -9.12 -22.36 -2.04
C GLU A 159 -7.80 -23.02 -2.47
N SER A 160 -7.86 -24.14 -3.21
CA SER A 160 -6.69 -24.92 -3.63
C SER A 160 -6.59 -25.07 -5.17
N ASP A 161 -5.37 -25.29 -5.66
CA ASP A 161 -5.05 -25.49 -7.08
C ASP A 161 -5.78 -26.71 -7.69
N GLY A 162 -6.11 -27.71 -6.86
CA GLY A 162 -6.91 -28.87 -7.24
C GLY A 162 -8.41 -28.57 -7.38
N ASP A 163 -8.92 -27.58 -6.65
CA ASP A 163 -10.31 -27.16 -6.73
C ASP A 163 -10.57 -26.18 -7.88
N LEU A 164 -9.53 -25.46 -8.33
CA LEU A 164 -9.64 -24.54 -9.46
C LEU A 164 -10.19 -25.24 -10.71
N LYS A 165 -9.76 -26.48 -10.98
CA LYS A 165 -10.24 -27.27 -12.12
C LYS A 165 -11.72 -27.57 -12.08
N LYS A 166 -12.29 -27.79 -10.89
CA LYS A 166 -13.73 -28.08 -10.70
C LYS A 166 -14.60 -26.87 -11.07
N TYR A 167 -14.11 -25.67 -10.77
CA TYR A 167 -14.83 -24.42 -11.00
C TYR A 167 -14.37 -23.66 -12.24
N THR A 168 -13.58 -24.31 -13.10
CA THR A 168 -13.13 -23.73 -14.37
C THR A 168 -14.18 -23.99 -15.45
N ARG A 169 -14.51 -22.96 -16.22
CA ARG A 169 -15.27 -23.02 -17.47
C ARG A 169 -14.43 -22.50 -18.63
N GLN A 170 -14.56 -23.14 -19.78
CA GLN A 170 -13.86 -22.78 -21.01
C GLN A 170 -14.84 -22.84 -22.18
N GLY A 171 -14.68 -21.95 -23.16
CA GLY A 171 -15.47 -22.04 -24.38
C GLY A 171 -15.22 -20.92 -25.39
N CYS A 172 -16.06 -20.89 -26.41
CA CYS A 172 -16.07 -19.86 -27.43
C CYS A 172 -16.88 -18.63 -27.00
N GLY A 173 -16.28 -17.45 -27.08
CA GLY A 173 -16.93 -16.16 -26.92
C GLY A 173 -16.22 -15.24 -25.93
N LYS A 174 -17.02 -14.39 -25.28
CA LYS A 174 -16.56 -13.48 -24.23
C LYS A 174 -16.72 -14.16 -22.87
N CYS A 175 -16.05 -13.61 -21.88
CA CYS A 175 -16.20 -14.01 -20.49
C CYS A 175 -17.69 -14.00 -20.06
N PRO A 176 -18.16 -15.04 -19.36
CA PRO A 176 -19.58 -15.21 -19.05
C PRO A 176 -20.08 -14.23 -18.00
N SER A 177 -19.22 -13.80 -17.07
CA SER A 177 -19.54 -12.85 -16.00
C SER A 177 -18.35 -11.93 -15.72
N PRO A 178 -18.56 -10.63 -15.49
CA PRO A 178 -17.51 -9.73 -15.03
C PRO A 178 -17.08 -10.01 -13.58
N ALA A 179 -17.97 -10.60 -12.76
CA ALA A 179 -17.72 -10.88 -11.35
C ALA A 179 -16.88 -12.14 -11.12
N ILE A 180 -16.62 -12.93 -12.17
CA ILE A 180 -15.82 -14.16 -12.10
C ILE A 180 -14.51 -13.93 -12.84
N PRO A 181 -13.35 -14.22 -12.23
CA PRO A 181 -12.05 -14.17 -12.89
C PRO A 181 -12.09 -14.84 -14.25
N CYS A 182 -11.67 -14.11 -15.28
CA CYS A 182 -11.71 -14.61 -16.64
C CYS A 182 -10.65 -13.95 -17.53
N GLN A 183 -10.14 -14.74 -18.46
CA GLN A 183 -9.28 -14.29 -19.55
C GLN A 183 -9.84 -14.72 -20.90
N SER A 184 -9.41 -14.01 -21.93
CA SER A 184 -9.78 -14.31 -23.30
C SER A 184 -8.60 -14.18 -24.25
N CYS A 185 -8.64 -14.93 -25.34
CA CYS A 185 -7.57 -15.01 -26.33
C CYS A 185 -8.17 -15.30 -27.72
N ASN A 186 -7.41 -15.06 -28.78
CA ASN A 186 -7.93 -15.06 -30.16
C ASN A 186 -7.30 -16.14 -31.06
N SER A 187 -6.36 -16.93 -30.55
CA SER A 187 -5.75 -18.05 -31.29
C SER A 187 -6.50 -19.35 -31.02
N SER A 188 -6.31 -20.34 -31.89
CA SER A 188 -6.91 -21.66 -31.69
C SER A 188 -6.35 -22.33 -30.42
N LEU A 189 -7.23 -22.95 -29.63
CA LEU A 189 -6.92 -23.71 -28.41
C LEU A 189 -6.11 -22.92 -27.37
N CYS A 190 -6.32 -21.61 -27.30
CA CYS A 190 -5.51 -20.71 -26.49
C CYS A 190 -5.97 -20.59 -25.03
N ASN A 191 -7.22 -20.94 -24.74
CA ASN A 191 -7.89 -20.72 -23.46
C ASN A 191 -7.55 -21.82 -22.43
N THR A 192 -6.27 -22.07 -22.21
CA THR A 192 -5.76 -23.11 -21.31
C THR A 192 -5.64 -22.65 -19.86
N GLU A 193 -5.49 -23.59 -18.93
CA GLU A 193 -5.17 -23.29 -17.53
C GLU A 193 -3.90 -22.43 -17.38
N THR A 194 -2.90 -22.64 -18.25
CA THR A 194 -1.68 -21.83 -18.31
C THR A 194 -1.99 -20.37 -18.60
N LEU A 195 -2.92 -20.07 -19.53
CA LEU A 195 -3.36 -18.71 -19.78
C LEU A 195 -3.97 -18.11 -18.50
N PHE A 196 -4.88 -18.85 -17.85
CA PHE A 196 -5.53 -18.36 -16.63
C PHE A 196 -4.51 -18.05 -15.52
N LYS A 197 -3.55 -18.95 -15.29
CA LYS A 197 -2.48 -18.83 -14.27
C LYS A 197 -1.41 -17.79 -14.60
N SER A 198 -1.36 -17.29 -15.84
CA SER A 198 -0.41 -16.23 -16.23
C SER A 198 -0.75 -14.85 -15.65
N SER A 199 -1.97 -14.68 -15.11
CA SER A 199 -2.41 -13.44 -14.46
C SER A 199 -2.86 -13.70 -13.02
N HIS A 200 -2.64 -12.70 -12.18
CA HIS A 200 -3.35 -12.55 -10.93
C HIS A 200 -4.72 -11.91 -11.19
N TYR A 201 -5.66 -12.00 -10.26
CA TYR A 201 -7.00 -11.40 -10.42
C TYR A 201 -7.37 -10.59 -9.20
N CYS A 202 -7.75 -9.34 -9.47
CA CYS A 202 -8.16 -8.37 -8.47
C CYS A 202 -9.56 -7.86 -8.78
N TRP A 203 -10.25 -7.34 -7.78
CA TRP A 203 -11.40 -6.48 -7.98
C TRP A 203 -10.95 -5.18 -8.63
N ALA A 204 -11.62 -4.76 -9.70
CA ALA A 204 -11.59 -3.38 -10.17
C ALA A 204 -12.70 -2.55 -9.51
N GLU A 205 -13.84 -3.21 -9.26
CA GLU A 205 -15.04 -2.70 -8.60
C GLU A 205 -15.72 -3.89 -7.89
N ASP A 206 -16.66 -3.66 -6.96
CA ASP A 206 -17.30 -4.70 -6.13
C ASP A 206 -17.90 -5.90 -6.91
N ASN A 207 -18.20 -5.75 -8.20
CA ASN A 207 -18.77 -6.81 -9.06
C ASN A 207 -18.00 -7.03 -10.36
N LYS A 208 -16.75 -6.57 -10.43
CA LYS A 208 -15.95 -6.61 -11.66
C LYS A 208 -14.52 -6.98 -11.34
N THR A 209 -14.12 -8.13 -11.87
CA THR A 209 -12.76 -8.64 -11.79
C THR A 209 -11.95 -8.19 -13.00
N ILE A 210 -10.65 -8.05 -12.80
CA ILE A 210 -9.70 -7.77 -13.86
C ILE A 210 -8.50 -8.71 -13.78
N PRO A 211 -7.98 -9.18 -14.93
CA PRO A 211 -6.70 -9.88 -14.99
C PRO A 211 -5.54 -8.90 -14.86
N CYS A 212 -4.66 -9.17 -13.91
CA CYS A 212 -3.43 -8.43 -13.63
C CYS A 212 -2.24 -9.28 -14.06
N LYS A 213 -1.51 -8.86 -15.09
CA LYS A 213 -0.32 -9.58 -15.54
C LYS A 213 0.69 -9.68 -14.40
N ILE A 214 1.07 -10.91 -14.02
CA ILE A 214 1.99 -11.15 -12.90
C ILE A 214 3.35 -10.49 -13.17
N SER A 215 3.81 -10.48 -14.42
CA SER A 215 5.08 -9.85 -14.81
C SER A 215 5.10 -8.33 -14.64
N GLU A 216 3.94 -7.67 -14.58
CA GLU A 216 3.82 -6.20 -14.51
C GLU A 216 3.42 -5.74 -13.10
N TYR A 217 2.48 -6.44 -12.47
CA TYR A 217 1.88 -6.02 -11.20
C TYR A 217 2.29 -6.90 -10.01
N GLY A 218 2.99 -8.01 -10.27
CA GLY A 218 3.18 -9.07 -9.29
C GLY A 218 1.85 -9.74 -8.91
N ASN A 219 1.88 -10.51 -7.81
CA ASN A 219 0.69 -11.14 -7.24
C ASN A 219 0.03 -10.21 -6.21
N ALA A 220 -0.22 -8.95 -6.55
CA ALA A 220 -0.70 -7.95 -5.61
C ALA A 220 -1.97 -7.26 -6.13
N CYS A 221 -2.86 -6.94 -5.19
CA CYS A 221 -4.04 -6.11 -5.41
C CYS A 221 -4.09 -4.98 -4.38
N TYR A 222 -4.80 -3.90 -4.70
CA TYR A 222 -5.04 -2.80 -3.75
C TYR A 222 -6.51 -2.42 -3.64
N TYR A 223 -6.87 -1.90 -2.47
CA TYR A 223 -8.14 -1.26 -2.15
C TYR A 223 -7.84 0.10 -1.51
N ALA A 224 -8.37 1.19 -2.07
CA ALA A 224 -8.13 2.54 -1.57
C ALA A 224 -9.45 3.27 -1.32
N VAL A 225 -9.52 3.96 -0.17
CA VAL A 225 -10.58 4.92 0.16
C VAL A 225 -10.02 6.33 0.02
N ILE A 226 -10.59 7.10 -0.91
CA ILE A 226 -10.20 8.45 -1.30
C ILE A 226 -11.28 9.42 -0.82
N ASN A 227 -10.87 10.49 -0.13
CA ASN A 227 -11.77 11.52 0.40
C ASN A 227 -12.98 10.93 1.16
N ASP A 228 -12.72 9.91 1.99
CA ASP A 228 -13.68 9.26 2.89
C ASP A 228 -14.83 8.48 2.23
N SER A 229 -14.96 8.50 0.90
CA SER A 229 -16.16 7.99 0.23
C SER A 229 -15.90 7.31 -1.10
N LYS A 230 -14.92 7.77 -1.88
CA LYS A 230 -14.61 7.20 -3.18
C LYS A 230 -13.73 5.96 -3.00
N VAL A 231 -14.15 4.84 -3.57
CA VAL A 231 -13.36 3.60 -3.58
C VAL A 231 -12.64 3.48 -4.92
N GLU A 232 -11.36 3.12 -4.87
CA GLU A 232 -10.57 2.71 -6.02
C GLU A 232 -9.90 1.37 -5.71
N GLN A 233 -10.03 0.39 -6.62
CA GLN A 233 -9.46 -0.94 -6.48
C GLN A 233 -8.76 -1.34 -7.78
N GLY A 234 -7.74 -2.19 -7.70
CA GLY A 234 -7.12 -2.75 -8.90
C GLY A 234 -5.83 -3.51 -8.66
N CYS A 235 -5.06 -3.62 -9.74
CA CYS A 235 -3.81 -4.38 -9.78
C CYS A 235 -2.63 -3.66 -9.10
N GLY A 236 -1.77 -4.45 -8.48
CA GLY A 236 -0.44 -4.04 -8.04
C GLY A 236 -0.40 -3.24 -6.75
N ASN A 237 0.75 -2.62 -6.52
CA ASN A 237 1.07 -1.87 -5.32
C ASN A 237 1.03 -0.36 -5.59
N LYS A 238 -0.12 0.19 -5.98
CA LYS A 238 -0.26 1.64 -6.16
C LYS A 238 0.19 2.35 -4.87
N THR A 239 1.09 3.32 -5.01
CA THR A 239 1.69 4.06 -3.89
C THR A 239 1.46 5.56 -3.95
N SER A 240 0.95 6.07 -5.07
CA SER A 240 0.74 7.49 -5.30
C SER A 240 -0.69 7.79 -5.77
N TRP A 241 -1.25 8.84 -5.18
CA TRP A 241 -2.53 9.44 -5.54
C TRP A 241 -2.37 10.95 -5.56
N THR A 242 -3.16 11.62 -6.39
CA THR A 242 -3.20 13.09 -6.45
C THR A 242 -3.81 13.69 -5.19
N GLU A 243 -4.79 13.00 -4.63
CA GLU A 243 -5.52 13.37 -3.43
C GLU A 243 -4.64 13.22 -2.19
N SER A 244 -4.82 14.12 -1.22
CA SER A 244 -4.10 14.06 0.06
C SER A 244 -4.75 13.14 1.08
N ASN A 245 -6.03 12.83 0.91
CA ASN A 245 -6.81 12.05 1.84
C ASN A 245 -7.08 10.64 1.29
N VAL A 246 -6.05 9.80 1.29
CA VAL A 246 -6.12 8.42 0.77
C VAL A 246 -5.64 7.44 1.82
N LEU A 247 -6.43 6.39 2.03
CA LEU A 247 -6.05 5.23 2.82
C LEU A 247 -6.11 4.00 1.92
N ALA A 248 -5.00 3.28 1.77
CA ALA A 248 -4.91 2.14 0.86
C ALA A 248 -4.40 0.89 1.57
N ALA A 249 -5.16 -0.20 1.46
CA ALA A 249 -4.75 -1.55 1.81
C ALA A 249 -4.27 -2.29 0.56
N LYS A 250 -3.30 -3.16 0.77
CA LYS A 250 -2.73 -4.07 -0.21
C LYS A 250 -2.86 -5.48 0.32
N CYS A 251 -2.98 -6.41 -0.61
CA CYS A 251 -3.01 -7.83 -0.31
C CYS A 251 -2.26 -8.57 -1.41
N GLN A 252 -1.66 -9.71 -1.06
CA GLN A 252 -0.77 -10.45 -1.94
C GLN A 252 -1.08 -11.94 -1.92
N ASN A 253 -0.76 -12.62 -3.02
CA ASN A 253 -0.81 -14.08 -3.17
C ASN A 253 -2.20 -14.71 -2.96
N LYS A 254 -3.28 -13.92 -2.97
CA LYS A 254 -4.67 -14.39 -2.88
C LYS A 254 -5.52 -13.66 -3.91
N TYR A 255 -6.25 -14.40 -4.74
CA TYR A 255 -7.17 -13.80 -5.72
C TYR A 255 -8.28 -13.01 -5.02
N LEU A 256 -8.68 -11.90 -5.64
CA LEU A 256 -9.84 -11.12 -5.22
C LEU A 256 -9.77 -10.64 -3.75
N CYS A 257 -8.56 -10.48 -3.22
CA CYS A 257 -8.32 -10.12 -1.82
C CYS A 257 -8.53 -8.64 -1.50
N ASN A 258 -8.63 -7.79 -2.52
CA ASN A 258 -8.79 -6.35 -2.36
C ASN A 258 -10.26 -5.99 -2.22
N ASP A 259 -10.91 -6.47 -1.18
CA ASP A 259 -12.30 -6.16 -0.84
C ASP A 259 -12.41 -5.28 0.41
N LYS A 260 -13.63 -4.81 0.69
CA LYS A 260 -13.91 -3.95 1.84
C LYS A 260 -13.65 -4.64 3.18
N ILE A 261 -13.84 -5.96 3.26
CA ILE A 261 -13.65 -6.74 4.50
C ILE A 261 -12.16 -6.73 4.84
N SER A 262 -11.32 -7.14 3.89
CA SER A 262 -9.86 -7.17 4.00
C SER A 262 -9.27 -5.78 4.25
N PHE A 263 -9.86 -4.74 3.66
CA PHE A 263 -9.49 -3.36 3.96
C PHE A 263 -9.77 -2.99 5.42
N ASN A 264 -10.96 -3.33 5.95
CA ASN A 264 -11.32 -3.01 7.33
C ASN A 264 -10.51 -3.81 8.36
N GLU A 265 -10.11 -5.03 8.01
CA GLU A 265 -9.24 -5.89 8.83
C GLU A 265 -7.77 -5.49 8.77
N SER A 266 -7.38 -4.65 7.80
CA SER A 266 -6.00 -4.19 7.66
C SER A 266 -5.60 -3.29 8.82
N LEU A 267 -4.36 -3.47 9.29
CA LEU A 267 -3.75 -2.62 10.31
C LEU A 267 -3.17 -1.37 9.66
N PHE A 268 -3.64 -0.19 10.08
CA PHE A 268 -3.09 1.09 9.65
C PHE A 268 -2.40 1.80 10.81
N CYS A 269 -1.14 2.15 10.61
CA CYS A 269 -0.33 2.86 11.59
C CYS A 269 -0.03 4.28 11.14
N LEU A 270 0.19 5.17 12.10
CA LEU A 270 0.78 6.47 11.84
C LEU A 270 2.22 6.28 11.37
N ASN A 271 2.61 7.00 10.34
CA ASN A 271 3.92 7.03 9.73
C ASN A 271 4.41 8.48 9.71
N LYS A 272 5.32 8.83 10.61
CA LYS A 272 5.88 10.19 10.73
C LYS A 272 7.39 10.15 10.76
N GLU A 273 8.00 10.74 9.73
CA GLU A 273 9.40 11.11 9.68
C GLU A 273 9.53 12.59 10.06
N LYS A 274 9.64 12.90 11.36
CA LYS A 274 9.97 14.24 11.93
C LYS A 274 8.88 15.34 11.86
N ASP A 275 8.44 15.75 13.04
CA ASP A 275 7.92 17.09 13.44
C ASP A 275 6.78 17.81 12.70
N GLU A 276 5.91 17.13 11.97
CA GLU A 276 4.63 17.75 11.58
C GLU A 276 3.52 17.50 12.63
N LEU A 277 2.98 18.59 13.21
CA LEU A 277 1.89 18.57 14.20
C LEU A 277 0.53 18.12 13.63
N VAL A 278 0.40 17.98 12.31
CA VAL A 278 -0.87 17.64 11.65
C VAL A 278 -0.92 16.13 11.38
N ILE A 279 -2.03 15.48 11.75
CA ILE A 279 -2.34 14.11 11.32
C ILE A 279 -3.05 14.25 9.97
N SER A 280 -2.31 14.12 8.87
CA SER A 280 -2.92 13.96 7.54
C SER A 280 -3.04 12.48 7.21
N LYS A 281 -4.02 12.06 6.40
CA LYS A 281 -4.09 10.64 5.99
C LYS A 281 -2.91 10.18 5.13
N ARG A 282 -2.08 11.09 4.60
CA ARG A 282 -0.76 10.76 4.01
C ARG A 282 0.21 10.19 5.04
N SER A 283 0.01 10.50 6.32
CA SER A 283 0.79 9.98 7.43
C SER A 283 0.28 8.61 7.90
N LEU A 284 -0.50 7.89 7.09
CA LEU A 284 -1.02 6.56 7.43
C LEU A 284 -0.44 5.52 6.47
N LYS A 285 0.00 4.39 7.02
CA LYS A 285 0.58 3.29 6.26
C LYS A 285 -0.03 1.98 6.75
N GLN A 286 -0.38 1.10 5.82
CA GLN A 286 -0.75 -0.27 6.13
C GLN A 286 0.49 -1.04 6.65
N CYS A 287 0.32 -1.80 7.71
CA CYS A 287 1.36 -2.60 8.34
C CYS A 287 0.88 -4.04 8.54
N ASP A 288 1.83 -4.99 8.52
CA ASP A 288 1.48 -6.42 8.56
C ASP A 288 1.30 -6.96 9.98
N THR A 289 1.97 -6.38 10.97
CA THR A 289 2.11 -6.98 12.32
C THR A 289 1.65 -6.05 13.44
N GLU A 290 2.35 -4.94 13.63
CA GLU A 290 2.03 -3.95 14.67
C GLU A 290 2.55 -2.57 14.30
N CYS A 291 2.09 -1.58 15.06
CA CYS A 291 2.54 -0.20 15.00
C CYS A 291 3.53 0.05 16.13
N PHE A 292 4.56 0.85 15.88
CA PHE A 292 5.43 1.35 16.93
C PHE A 292 5.34 2.87 17.09
N PHE A 293 5.59 3.33 18.31
CA PHE A 293 5.88 4.71 18.67
C PHE A 293 7.20 4.72 19.45
N HIS A 294 8.16 5.50 18.99
CA HIS A 294 9.43 5.72 19.68
C HIS A 294 9.67 7.21 19.90
N ARG A 295 10.03 7.59 21.13
CA ARG A 295 10.57 8.92 21.39
C ARG A 295 12.07 8.84 21.57
N LEU A 296 12.80 9.50 20.68
CA LEU A 296 14.25 9.65 20.79
C LEU A 296 14.61 10.54 21.95
N SER A 297 15.86 10.40 22.43
CA SER A 297 16.36 11.16 23.57
C SER A 297 16.20 12.66 23.35
N ASP A 298 16.51 13.18 22.17
CA ASP A 298 16.38 14.60 21.79
C ASP A 298 14.94 15.13 21.70
N GLY A 299 13.94 14.27 21.90
CA GLY A 299 12.53 14.63 21.87
C GLY A 299 11.84 14.43 20.52
N ARG A 300 12.58 14.05 19.48
CA ARG A 300 11.97 13.66 18.19
C ARG A 300 11.13 12.40 18.36
N MET A 301 10.06 12.34 17.58
CA MET A 301 9.15 11.19 17.54
C MET A 301 9.32 10.43 16.24
N GLU A 302 9.34 9.09 16.35
CA GLU A 302 9.30 8.16 15.23
C GLU A 302 8.09 7.25 15.40
N GLN A 303 7.34 7.07 14.31
CA GLN A 303 6.13 6.27 14.26
C GLN A 303 6.12 5.50 12.95
N GLY A 304 5.77 4.21 12.99
CA GLY A 304 5.66 3.41 11.78
C GLY A 304 5.21 1.99 12.01
N CYS A 305 5.52 1.14 11.04
CA CYS A 305 5.24 -0.30 11.07
C CYS A 305 6.36 -1.08 11.77
N GLY A 306 5.99 -2.13 12.48
CA GLY A 306 6.91 -3.11 13.04
C GLY A 306 7.07 -2.99 14.54
N LYS A 307 8.10 -3.68 15.05
CA LYS A 307 8.44 -3.74 16.47
C LYS A 307 9.66 -2.90 16.75
N CYS A 308 9.68 -2.36 17.96
CA CYS A 308 10.86 -1.79 18.58
C CYS A 308 11.09 -2.42 19.96
N THR A 309 12.34 -2.42 20.39
CA THR A 309 12.79 -3.01 21.66
C THR A 309 13.32 -1.98 22.66
N ASP A 310 13.41 -0.71 22.25
CA ASP A 310 13.89 0.36 23.13
C ASP A 310 12.92 0.61 24.28
N GLN A 311 13.47 0.95 25.45
CA GLN A 311 12.70 1.22 26.67
C GLN A 311 11.66 2.35 26.48
N ASP A 312 11.97 3.28 25.58
CA ASP A 312 11.16 4.45 25.24
C ASP A 312 10.25 4.22 24.04
N CYS A 313 10.13 2.95 23.64
CA CYS A 313 9.31 2.54 22.55
C CYS A 313 8.10 1.71 23.01
N ARG A 314 6.99 1.86 22.29
CA ARG A 314 5.71 1.21 22.58
C ARG A 314 5.16 0.61 21.30
N ASN A 315 4.73 -0.64 21.40
CA ASN A 315 4.11 -1.38 20.30
C ASN A 315 2.61 -1.54 20.56
N CYS A 316 1.80 -1.56 19.50
CA CYS A 316 0.36 -1.76 19.60
C CYS A 316 -0.23 -2.34 18.30
N LYS A 317 -1.37 -3.03 18.39
CA LYS A 317 -1.94 -3.84 17.29
C LYS A 317 -3.31 -3.33 16.79
N GLN A 318 -3.68 -2.10 17.14
CA GLN A 318 -4.97 -1.52 16.76
C GLN A 318 -4.75 -0.41 15.71
N ASN A 319 -5.77 -0.14 14.90
CA ASN A 319 -5.69 0.94 13.92
C ASN A 319 -5.41 2.28 14.60
N PHE A 320 -4.43 3.01 14.08
CA PHE A 320 -4.02 4.34 14.53
C PHE A 320 -3.57 4.39 16.00
N CYS A 321 -3.15 3.26 16.55
CA CYS A 321 -2.83 3.14 17.96
C CYS A 321 -1.50 3.78 18.36
N ASN A 322 -0.56 3.95 17.44
CA ASN A 322 0.77 4.48 17.75
C ASN A 322 0.79 6.00 17.90
N HIS A 323 -0.25 6.61 18.46
CA HIS A 323 -0.34 8.05 18.69
C HIS A 323 0.61 8.52 19.80
N ARG A 324 0.94 9.82 19.84
CA ARG A 324 1.92 10.40 20.77
C ARG A 324 1.62 10.17 22.26
N THR A 325 0.35 10.01 22.61
CA THR A 325 -0.14 9.91 24.00
C THR A 325 0.00 8.50 24.60
N ILE A 326 0.33 7.49 23.79
CA ILE A 326 0.72 6.13 24.27
C ILE A 326 2.21 6.07 24.59
N GLY A 327 2.98 7.05 24.10
CA GLY A 327 4.42 7.12 24.25
C GLY A 327 4.90 7.50 25.65
N VAL A 328 6.22 7.42 25.81
CA VAL A 328 6.92 8.05 26.93
C VAL A 328 7.27 9.49 26.57
N LYS A 329 7.57 10.28 27.60
CA LYS A 329 8.33 11.51 27.51
C LYS A 329 9.57 11.43 28.40
N HIS A 330 10.50 12.34 28.17
CA HIS A 330 11.72 12.43 28.96
C HIS A 330 11.70 13.65 29.86
N CYS A 331 12.30 13.52 31.02
CA CYS A 331 12.60 14.60 31.95
C CYS A 331 14.10 14.64 32.21
N TRP A 332 14.64 15.80 32.53
CA TRP A 332 16.01 15.92 33.01
C TRP A 332 16.16 15.30 34.40
N ALA A 333 17.25 14.57 34.61
CA ALA A 333 17.68 14.07 35.90
C ALA A 333 18.80 14.97 36.48
N THR A 334 19.03 14.86 37.77
CA THR A 334 19.96 15.72 38.53
C THR A 334 21.41 15.64 38.02
N ASN A 335 21.83 14.48 37.53
CA ASN A 335 23.17 14.23 36.96
C ASN A 335 23.32 14.67 35.49
N GLY A 336 22.30 15.30 34.90
CA GLY A 336 22.28 15.67 33.48
C GLY A 336 21.85 14.54 32.53
N SER A 337 21.57 13.33 33.04
CA SER A 337 20.95 12.27 32.25
C SER A 337 19.44 12.54 32.07
N ILE A 338 18.77 11.65 31.33
CA ILE A 338 17.32 11.66 31.18
C ILE A 338 16.70 10.51 31.97
N CYS A 339 15.46 10.71 32.44
CA CYS A 339 14.57 9.65 32.88
C CYS A 339 13.31 9.66 32.02
N SER A 340 12.66 8.50 31.90
CA SER A 340 11.46 8.32 31.07
C SER A 340 10.23 8.14 31.95
N THR A 341 9.12 8.76 31.54
CA THR A 341 7.82 8.66 32.22
C THR A 341 6.67 8.67 31.22
N GLY A 342 5.46 8.33 31.64
CA GLY A 342 4.28 8.35 30.78
C GLY A 342 4.00 9.76 30.22
N TYR A 343 3.34 9.84 29.06
CA TYR A 343 3.08 11.14 28.40
C TYR A 343 2.39 12.18 29.30
N TYR A 344 1.42 11.73 30.11
CA TYR A 344 0.66 12.58 31.04
C TYR A 344 1.28 12.71 32.43
N GLU A 345 2.34 11.97 32.71
CA GLU A 345 3.03 12.04 34.01
C GLU A 345 3.81 13.35 34.14
N ASN A 346 4.25 13.70 35.34
CA ASN A 346 4.98 14.95 35.56
C ASN A 346 6.50 14.78 35.43
N CYS A 347 7.16 15.87 35.02
CA CYS A 347 8.57 16.11 35.32
C CYS A 347 8.63 17.07 36.50
N PHE A 348 9.60 16.91 37.41
CA PHE A 348 9.76 17.82 38.54
C PHE A 348 11.12 18.53 38.55
N THR A 349 11.14 19.69 39.19
CA THR A 349 12.33 20.37 39.66
C THR A 349 12.10 20.78 41.10
N GLU A 350 13.02 20.44 42.01
CA GLU A 350 12.96 20.80 43.42
C GLU A 350 14.30 21.33 43.93
N ARG A 351 14.27 22.11 45.00
CA ARG A 351 15.47 22.52 45.76
C ARG A 351 15.61 21.64 47.00
N THR A 352 16.81 21.11 47.23
CA THR A 352 17.17 20.45 48.50
C THR A 352 17.34 21.48 49.60
N GLU A 353 17.47 21.04 50.86
CA GLU A 353 17.73 21.92 52.02
C GLU A 353 18.88 22.90 51.81
N THR A 354 19.91 22.49 51.10
CA THR A 354 21.09 23.30 50.74
C THR A 354 20.92 24.11 49.46
N ASN A 355 19.68 24.37 49.02
CA ASN A 355 19.33 25.04 47.77
C ASN A 355 19.92 24.39 46.50
N LYS A 356 20.36 23.13 46.56
CA LYS A 356 20.82 22.39 45.38
C LYS A 356 19.64 21.95 44.53
N LEU A 357 19.79 22.04 43.23
CA LEU A 357 18.74 21.68 42.29
C LEU A 357 18.68 20.16 42.12
N LYS A 358 17.50 19.58 42.28
CA LYS A 358 17.22 18.18 42.00
C LYS A 358 16.10 18.09 40.97
N LYS A 359 16.25 17.17 40.02
CA LYS A 359 15.35 17.00 38.89
C LYS A 359 15.04 15.52 38.69
N GLY A 360 13.87 15.24 38.15
CA GLY A 360 13.52 13.88 37.74
C GLY A 360 12.10 13.75 37.22
N CYS A 361 11.65 12.50 37.20
CA CYS A 361 10.35 12.06 36.75
C CYS A 361 9.43 11.87 37.97
N GLY A 362 8.16 12.23 37.81
CA GLY A 362 7.14 12.10 38.84
C GLY A 362 6.68 13.43 39.42
N ASN A 363 6.02 13.33 40.58
CA ASN A 363 5.39 14.45 41.27
C ASN A 363 6.31 15.06 42.33
N CYS A 364 5.97 16.28 42.72
CA CYS A 364 6.64 16.96 43.82
C CYS A 364 6.42 16.24 45.15
N THR A 365 7.50 16.13 45.92
CA THR A 365 7.49 15.58 47.29
C THR A 365 7.70 16.65 48.35
N SER A 366 7.90 17.90 47.95
CA SER A 366 8.19 19.03 48.84
C SER A 366 7.51 20.31 48.37
N SER A 367 7.39 21.30 49.26
CA SER A 367 6.87 22.64 48.95
C SER A 367 7.82 23.48 48.10
N ALA A 368 9.11 23.13 48.03
CA ALA A 368 10.14 23.79 47.22
C ALA A 368 10.27 23.15 45.82
N CYS A 369 9.15 22.67 45.27
CA CYS A 369 9.12 21.89 44.04
C CYS A 369 8.04 22.39 43.08
N LYS A 370 8.33 22.36 41.77
CA LYS A 370 7.32 22.57 40.71
C LYS A 370 7.34 21.39 39.75
N THR A 371 6.15 21.08 39.20
CA THR A 371 5.97 20.07 38.15
C THR A 371 5.68 20.72 36.81
N CYS A 372 5.92 19.97 35.73
CA CYS A 372 5.53 20.34 34.38
C CYS A 372 5.25 19.09 33.52
N THR A 373 4.37 19.24 32.52
CA THR A 373 3.89 18.11 31.70
C THR A 373 4.58 17.99 30.34
N GLY A 374 5.36 18.99 29.93
CA GLY A 374 6.11 18.96 28.66
C GLY A 374 7.28 17.97 28.65
N HIS A 375 7.81 17.71 27.45
CA HIS A 375 9.07 16.98 27.28
C HIS A 375 10.24 17.87 27.75
N ARG A 376 11.09 17.36 28.64
CA ARG A 376 12.27 18.06 29.18
C ARG A 376 12.00 19.47 29.72
N CYS A 377 10.76 19.73 30.15
CA CYS A 377 10.34 21.03 30.63
C CYS A 377 11.00 21.47 31.95
N ASN A 378 11.69 20.54 32.63
CA ASN A 378 12.33 20.73 33.92
C ASN A 378 13.82 21.13 33.81
N GLU A 379 14.16 21.94 32.79
CA GLU A 379 15.53 22.36 32.47
C GLU A 379 16.18 23.19 33.59
N GLY A 380 15.38 23.85 34.44
CA GLY A 380 15.81 24.33 35.76
C GLY A 380 16.72 25.56 35.79
N ASN A 381 17.11 26.11 34.63
CA ASN A 381 17.97 27.31 34.55
C ASN A 381 17.32 28.57 35.15
N ASN A 382 15.98 28.62 35.23
CA ASN A 382 15.20 29.71 35.83
C ASN A 382 14.39 29.25 37.06
N PHE A 383 14.86 28.24 37.80
CA PHE A 383 14.16 27.75 38.99
C PHE A 383 14.55 28.56 40.24
N PRO A 384 13.57 29.13 40.99
CA PRO A 384 13.86 29.99 42.13
C PRO A 384 14.65 29.25 43.22
N TYR A 385 15.33 30.04 44.04
CA TYR A 385 15.86 29.60 45.33
C TYR A 385 14.79 29.77 46.40
N TYR A 386 14.98 29.17 47.57
CA TYR A 386 14.05 29.32 48.67
C TYR A 386 14.76 29.75 49.95
N CYS A 387 14.05 30.49 50.80
CA CYS A 387 14.42 30.84 52.17
C CYS A 387 13.18 30.73 53.08
N PHE A 388 13.34 30.60 54.39
CA PHE A 388 12.18 30.76 55.28
C PHE A 388 11.70 32.22 55.32
N ASP A 389 10.39 32.38 55.40
CA ASP A 389 9.75 33.64 55.78
C ASP A 389 9.93 33.89 57.28
N SER A 390 9.51 35.07 57.74
CA SER A 390 9.62 35.53 59.12
C SER A 390 8.82 34.65 60.11
N ASP A 391 7.89 33.82 59.64
CA ASP A 391 7.18 32.82 60.46
C ASP A 391 8.02 31.56 60.76
N GLY A 392 9.19 31.42 60.11
CA GLY A 392 10.09 30.28 60.25
C GLY A 392 9.56 28.96 59.70
N GLN A 393 8.45 28.97 58.95
CA GLN A 393 7.79 27.77 58.42
C GLN A 393 7.48 27.90 56.93
N SER A 394 6.99 29.06 56.48
CA SER A 394 6.66 29.34 55.09
C SER A 394 7.92 29.55 54.26
N LEU A 395 7.86 29.21 52.97
CA LEU A 395 8.97 29.39 52.03
C LEU A 395 8.74 30.58 51.11
N LEU A 396 9.76 31.41 50.98
CA LEU A 396 9.83 32.53 50.05
C LEU A 396 10.60 32.12 48.79
N GLU A 397 10.06 32.44 47.60
CA GLU A 397 10.80 32.30 46.34
C GLU A 397 11.80 33.45 46.19
N CYS A 398 13.08 33.11 46.08
CA CYS A 398 14.21 34.04 46.06
C CYS A 398 14.95 34.00 44.71
N PRO A 399 15.45 35.16 44.22
CA PRO A 399 16.23 35.23 42.98
C PRO A 399 17.69 34.74 43.15
N ASN A 400 18.18 34.61 44.40
CA ASN A 400 19.53 34.17 44.75
C ASN A 400 19.46 33.22 45.97
N PRO A 401 20.49 32.38 46.20
CA PRO A 401 20.47 31.40 47.29
C PRO A 401 20.65 32.02 48.68
N ASP A 402 21.02 33.30 48.77
CA ASP A 402 21.32 33.93 50.05
C ASP A 402 20.02 34.21 50.80
N CYS A 403 20.04 33.89 52.09
CA CYS A 403 18.98 34.11 53.05
C CYS A 403 19.55 34.88 54.23
N TYR A 404 18.70 35.68 54.88
CA TYR A 404 19.06 36.35 56.13
C TYR A 404 18.03 36.07 57.22
N ILE A 405 18.48 36.21 58.46
CA ILE A 405 17.63 36.35 59.65
C ILE A 405 18.24 37.40 60.59
N ASP A 406 17.42 38.34 61.06
CA ASP A 406 17.83 39.35 62.04
C ASP A 406 17.36 39.00 63.47
N LYS A 407 17.90 39.73 64.45
CA LYS A 407 17.60 39.54 65.87
C LYS A 407 16.12 39.72 66.23
N ASP A 408 15.34 40.44 65.44
CA ASP A 408 13.90 40.60 65.63
C ASP A 408 13.10 39.45 65.00
N LEU A 409 13.78 38.44 64.44
CA LEU A 409 13.23 37.31 63.70
C LEU A 409 12.60 37.68 62.35
N ASN A 410 12.97 38.83 61.78
CA ASN A 410 12.67 39.07 60.37
C ASN A 410 13.62 38.22 59.53
N ALA A 411 13.06 37.50 58.56
CA ALA A 411 13.80 36.60 57.71
C ALA A 411 13.36 36.75 56.25
N GLY A 412 14.27 36.52 55.32
CA GLY A 412 13.94 36.57 53.90
C GLY A 412 15.13 36.40 52.97
N CYS A 413 14.92 36.78 51.71
CA CYS A 413 15.92 36.64 50.64
C CYS A 413 17.03 37.71 50.71
N GLY A 414 18.22 37.33 50.23
CA GLY A 414 19.41 38.17 50.16
C GLY A 414 20.22 38.18 51.46
N THR A 415 21.25 39.03 51.49
CA THR A 415 22.10 39.21 52.67
C THR A 415 21.63 40.37 53.53
N CYS A 416 22.02 40.41 54.80
CA CYS A 416 21.76 41.54 55.68
C CYS A 416 22.38 42.84 55.15
N GLU A 417 23.45 42.75 54.35
CA GLU A 417 24.12 43.93 53.78
C GLU A 417 23.24 44.55 52.71
N ARG A 418 22.78 43.70 51.79
CA ARG A 418 21.91 44.09 50.69
C ARG A 418 20.60 44.67 51.21
N ASN A 419 20.08 44.11 52.30
CA ASN A 419 18.85 44.57 52.96
C ASN A 419 19.08 45.73 53.95
N LYS A 420 20.31 46.24 54.08
CA LYS A 420 20.68 47.38 54.95
C LYS A 420 20.27 47.21 56.42
N ILE A 421 20.37 45.97 56.92
CA ILE A 421 19.98 45.62 58.29
C ILE A 421 21.09 46.08 59.23
N LYS A 422 20.75 46.99 60.16
CA LYS A 422 21.70 47.58 61.12
C LYS A 422 21.75 46.84 62.46
N LYS A 423 20.95 45.79 62.62
CA LYS A 423 20.89 44.94 63.83
C LYS A 423 21.68 43.66 63.61
N SER A 424 21.92 42.91 64.67
CA SER A 424 22.54 41.59 64.60
C SER A 424 21.78 40.70 63.62
N CYS A 425 22.49 40.25 62.59
CA CYS A 425 21.91 39.52 61.48
C CYS A 425 22.92 38.52 60.92
N VAL A 426 22.40 37.37 60.48
CA VAL A 426 23.20 36.27 59.92
C VAL A 426 22.82 36.04 58.47
N ASP A 427 23.85 35.93 57.62
CA ASP A 427 23.73 35.49 56.24
C ASP A 427 23.93 33.97 56.16
N CYS A 428 23.20 33.31 55.27
CA CYS A 428 23.38 31.89 55.00
C CYS A 428 22.79 31.51 53.63
N SER A 429 23.11 30.33 53.10
CA SER A 429 22.82 29.97 51.69
C SER A 429 21.88 28.76 51.52
N ASP A 430 21.43 28.15 52.61
CA ASP A 430 20.54 26.99 52.62
C ASP A 430 19.08 27.44 52.82
N PHE A 431 18.08 26.77 52.24
CA PHE A 431 16.71 27.30 52.30
C PHE A 431 16.12 27.31 53.72
N LYS A 432 16.68 26.50 54.63
CA LYS A 432 16.26 26.41 56.04
C LYS A 432 17.23 27.07 57.03
N CYS A 433 18.33 27.65 56.56
CA CYS A 433 19.38 28.11 57.47
C CYS A 433 19.00 29.37 58.23
N ASN A 434 18.10 30.20 57.69
CA ASN A 434 17.64 31.44 58.32
C ASN A 434 16.58 31.15 59.40
N SER A 435 16.85 30.15 60.24
CA SER A 435 16.03 29.78 61.38
C SER A 435 16.50 30.47 62.66
N ARG A 436 15.63 30.55 63.66
CA ARG A 436 15.95 31.14 64.97
C ARG A 436 17.17 30.50 65.66
N ASN A 437 17.43 29.21 65.40
CA ASN A 437 18.60 28.52 65.96
C ASN A 437 19.92 29.10 65.43
N LYS A 438 19.93 29.59 64.19
CA LYS A 438 21.12 30.16 63.57
C LYS A 438 21.62 31.41 64.27
N LEU A 439 20.72 32.27 64.76
CA LEU A 439 21.10 33.43 65.59
C LEU A 439 21.74 32.99 66.91
N LYS A 440 21.20 31.95 67.55
CA LYS A 440 21.68 31.45 68.85
C LYS A 440 23.06 30.78 68.76
N GLU A 441 23.38 30.19 67.62
CA GLU A 441 24.67 29.53 67.36
C GLU A 441 25.82 30.51 67.07
N ASN A 442 25.49 31.78 66.84
CA ASN A 442 26.43 32.83 66.49
C ASN A 442 26.62 33.82 67.65
N ILE A 443 27.82 34.39 67.74
CA ILE A 443 28.17 35.38 68.76
C ILE A 443 28.28 36.74 68.08
N PHE A 444 27.60 37.73 68.63
CA PHE A 444 27.65 39.12 68.20
C PHE A 444 28.42 39.92 69.26
N CYS A 445 29.44 40.65 68.82
CA CYS A 445 30.28 41.46 69.67
C CYS A 445 29.70 42.88 69.75
N TYR A 446 29.83 43.59 70.89
CA TYR A 446 29.53 45.02 70.93
C TYR A 446 30.65 45.81 70.22
N GLU A 447 30.27 46.78 69.41
CA GLU A 447 31.14 47.75 68.76
C GLU A 447 31.00 49.10 69.48
N ARG A 448 32.11 49.82 69.66
CA ARG A 448 32.12 51.11 70.35
C ARG A 448 32.33 52.25 69.37
N GLU A 449 31.37 53.16 69.30
CA GLU A 449 31.46 54.37 68.49
C GLU A 449 32.45 55.39 69.09
N TYR A 450 32.87 56.37 68.27
CA TYR A 450 33.78 57.45 68.66
C TYR A 450 33.31 58.30 69.84
N ASN A 451 31.98 58.41 70.03
CA ASN A 451 31.35 59.11 71.14
C ASN A 451 31.32 58.29 72.45
N GLY A 452 31.89 57.08 72.44
CA GLY A 452 31.94 56.17 73.58
C GLY A 452 30.71 55.28 73.74
N LYS A 453 29.69 55.43 72.89
CA LYS A 453 28.47 54.61 72.88
C LYS A 453 28.77 53.20 72.38
N GLU A 454 28.30 52.20 73.11
CA GLU A 454 28.35 50.80 72.70
C GLU A 454 27.08 50.47 71.92
N ILE A 455 27.26 49.88 70.75
CA ILE A 455 26.20 49.36 69.89
C ILE A 455 26.47 47.89 69.65
N GLU A 456 25.42 47.07 69.63
CA GLU A 456 25.59 45.66 69.30
C GLU A 456 26.04 45.53 67.84
N GLY A 457 27.08 44.74 67.59
CA GLY A 457 27.57 44.46 66.25
C GLY A 457 26.50 43.83 65.38
N SER A 458 26.41 44.31 64.15
CA SER A 458 25.41 43.83 63.19
C SER A 458 25.74 42.45 62.62
N ARG A 459 26.97 41.95 62.82
CA ARG A 459 27.49 40.72 62.18
C ARG A 459 28.06 39.72 63.18
N PRO A 460 27.98 38.41 62.86
CA PRO A 460 28.56 37.37 63.69
C PRO A 460 30.10 37.44 63.68
N CYS A 461 30.71 37.22 64.84
CA CYS A 461 32.16 37.22 64.99
C CYS A 461 32.73 35.89 64.47
N VAL A 462 33.56 35.95 63.42
CA VAL A 462 34.06 34.78 62.66
C VAL A 462 34.76 33.74 63.55
N GLU A 463 35.54 34.19 64.54
CA GLU A 463 36.28 33.33 65.47
C GLU A 463 35.49 33.00 66.74
N LYS A 464 34.18 33.29 66.78
CA LYS A 464 33.29 33.07 67.94
C LYS A 464 33.82 33.66 69.26
N THR A 465 34.68 34.68 69.17
CA THR A 465 35.34 35.28 70.32
C THR A 465 35.20 36.79 70.24
N CYS A 466 34.76 37.42 71.34
CA CYS A 466 34.79 38.87 71.49
C CYS A 466 36.08 39.24 72.22
N PHE A 467 36.82 40.24 71.72
CA PHE A 467 37.97 40.78 72.43
C PHE A 467 37.77 42.27 72.69
N ILE A 468 38.31 42.74 73.82
CA ILE A 468 38.39 44.17 74.14
C ILE A 468 39.84 44.57 73.89
N SER A 469 40.09 45.30 72.80
CA SER A 469 41.38 45.94 72.58
C SER A 469 41.33 47.37 73.11
N LYS A 470 42.33 47.78 73.89
CA LYS A 470 42.48 49.16 74.35
C LYS A 470 43.70 49.75 73.66
N ASP A 471 43.49 50.53 72.61
CA ASP A 471 44.58 51.26 71.97
C ASP A 471 45.02 52.41 72.90
N LEU A 472 46.21 52.29 73.48
CA LEU A 472 46.73 53.22 74.48
C LEU A 472 47.27 54.52 73.87
N VAL A 473 47.40 54.62 72.53
CA VAL A 473 48.02 55.80 71.88
C VAL A 473 47.00 56.74 71.23
N LYS A 474 45.81 56.27 70.86
CA LYS A 474 44.65 57.11 70.54
C LYS A 474 43.41 56.34 70.94
N GLY A 475 42.71 56.72 72.00
CA GLY A 475 41.57 55.98 72.57
C GLY A 475 40.50 55.59 71.54
N LYS A 476 40.69 54.44 70.89
CA LYS A 476 39.79 53.78 69.94
C LYS A 476 39.83 52.28 70.21
N ILE A 477 38.66 51.65 70.08
CA ILE A 477 38.48 50.20 70.09
C ILE A 477 37.98 49.85 68.69
N PHE A 478 38.67 48.98 67.96
CA PHE A 478 38.21 48.48 66.66
C PHE A 478 37.98 46.98 66.73
N CYS A 479 36.86 46.53 66.16
CA CYS A 479 36.67 45.14 65.75
C CYS A 479 37.31 44.97 64.37
N LEU A 480 38.43 44.26 64.28
CA LEU A 480 39.01 43.89 62.99
C LEU A 480 38.24 42.70 62.42
N VAL A 481 37.52 42.94 61.32
CA VAL A 481 37.08 41.89 60.39
C VAL A 481 38.28 41.55 59.52
N ASN A 482 38.83 40.35 59.65
CA ASN A 482 40.01 39.92 58.92
C ASN A 482 39.70 39.83 57.40
N TYR A 483 40.25 40.73 56.59
CA TYR A 483 40.42 40.50 55.15
C TYR A 483 41.88 40.09 54.89
N PRO A 484 42.15 39.08 54.04
CA PRO A 484 43.51 38.68 53.75
C PRO A 484 44.15 39.72 52.82
N LEU A 485 45.03 40.56 53.36
CA LEU A 485 45.93 41.37 52.55
C LEU A 485 47.28 40.66 52.43
N GLN A 486 47.66 40.45 51.17
CA GLN A 486 48.93 39.89 50.73
C GLN A 486 50.12 40.57 51.42
N ARG A 487 51.11 39.74 51.75
CA ARG A 487 52.47 40.15 52.13
C ARG A 487 53.05 41.05 51.05
N GLU A 488 53.59 42.20 51.44
CA GLU A 488 54.86 42.67 50.90
C GLU A 488 55.78 43.17 52.04
N ILE A 489 57.00 42.63 51.95
CA ILE A 489 58.24 42.78 52.74
C ILE A 489 58.21 42.17 54.15
#